data_AF-A0A6N9C8B0-F1
#
_entry.id   AF-A0A6N9C8B0-F1
#
_cell.length_a   1.000
_cell.length_b   1.000
_cell.length_c   1.000
_cell.angle_alpha   90.00
_cell.angle_beta   90.00
_cell.angle_gamma   90.00
#
_symmetry.space_group_name_H-M   'P 1'
#
loop_
_entity.id
_entity.type
_entity.pdbx_description
1 polymer ?
#
loop_
_entity_poly.entity_id
_entity_poly.type
_entity_poly.pdbx_seq_one_letter_code
_entity_poly.pdbx_strand_id
1 'polypeptide(L)'
;MSKHHLVPNLIGTCNQYCIALISLLMFIVSSENVRSQQQIAVDTHAIFQQSCNICHGPDGAYKESLLMEHNALIEKGSVVPGNPDASELYKRLITTETAKR
;
A
#
# COMPACT_ATOMS: atom_id res chain seq x y z
N MET A 1 -46.43 24.30 -45.11
CA MET A 1 -45.03 23.84 -45.28
C MET A 1 -44.17 24.53 -44.24
N SER A 2 -43.66 23.81 -43.23
CA SER A 2 -42.23 23.80 -42.87
C SER A 2 -42.06 22.90 -41.65
N LYS A 3 -41.17 21.91 -41.78
CA LYS A 3 -40.91 20.84 -40.82
C LYS A 3 -39.87 21.30 -39.79
N HIS A 4 -40.02 20.74 -38.58
CA HIS A 4 -39.02 20.29 -37.62
C HIS A 4 -37.56 20.80 -37.77
N HIS A 5 -36.96 21.17 -36.62
CA HIS A 5 -35.68 20.63 -36.11
C HIS A 5 -34.90 21.69 -35.33
N LEU A 6 -35.19 21.86 -34.04
CA LEU A 6 -34.28 22.52 -33.09
C LEU A 6 -34.37 21.83 -31.73
N VAL A 7 -33.76 20.65 -31.60
CA VAL A 7 -33.23 20.17 -30.31
C VAL A 7 -31.89 19.49 -30.59
N PRO A 8 -30.78 20.23 -30.71
CA PRO A 8 -29.47 19.61 -30.74
C PRO A 8 -29.02 19.32 -29.30
N ASN A 9 -28.65 18.06 -29.08
CA ASN A 9 -27.55 17.66 -28.19
C ASN A 9 -27.77 17.70 -26.66
N LEU A 10 -28.92 17.25 -26.16
CA LEU A 10 -29.09 16.93 -24.73
C LEU A 10 -28.38 15.63 -24.30
N ILE A 11 -28.12 14.73 -25.24
CA ILE A 11 -27.55 13.38 -24.99
C ILE A 11 -26.02 13.44 -24.84
N GLY A 12 -25.33 14.29 -25.61
CA GLY A 12 -23.87 14.42 -25.56
C GLY A 12 -23.36 15.12 -24.29
N THR A 13 -24.11 16.11 -23.78
CA THR A 13 -23.75 16.84 -22.56
C THR A 13 -23.92 15.97 -21.32
N CYS A 14 -25.01 15.19 -21.23
CA CYS A 14 -25.24 14.22 -20.15
C CYS A 14 -24.09 13.20 -20.04
N ASN A 15 -23.65 12.64 -21.18
CA ASN A 15 -22.53 11.71 -21.23
C ASN A 15 -21.20 12.35 -20.76
N GLN A 16 -20.94 13.60 -21.15
CA GLN A 16 -19.73 14.33 -20.77
C GLN A 16 -19.71 14.68 -19.26
N TYR A 17 -20.84 15.07 -18.68
CA TYR A 17 -20.94 15.28 -17.22
C TYR A 17 -20.78 13.96 -16.45
N CYS A 18 -21.33 12.85 -16.94
CA CYS A 18 -21.14 11.54 -16.33
C CYS A 18 -19.66 11.10 -16.34
N ILE A 19 -18.95 11.27 -17.46
CA ILE A 19 -17.51 10.94 -17.56
C ILE A 19 -16.66 11.80 -16.61
N ALA A 20 -16.97 13.10 -16.51
CA ALA A 20 -16.27 14.00 -15.60
C ALA A 20 -16.49 13.62 -14.13
N LEU A 21 -17.73 13.28 -13.77
CA LEU A 21 -18.07 12.82 -12.42
C LEU A 21 -17.39 11.50 -12.07
N ILE A 22 -17.35 10.53 -12.98
CA ILE A 22 -16.67 9.24 -12.78
C ILE A 22 -15.16 9.43 -12.60
N SER A 23 -14.54 10.26 -13.42
CA SER A 23 -13.10 10.57 -13.32
C SER A 23 -12.77 11.25 -11.98
N LEU A 24 -13.62 12.20 -11.54
CA LEU A 24 -13.47 12.86 -10.25
C LEU A 24 -13.62 11.88 -9.07
N LEU A 25 -14.59 10.96 -9.14
CA LEU A 25 -14.80 9.94 -8.12
C LEU A 25 -13.60 8.98 -8.04
N MET A 26 -13.05 8.53 -9.17
CA MET A 26 -11.84 7.69 -9.19
C MET A 26 -10.63 8.39 -8.58
N PHE A 27 -10.50 9.70 -8.80
CA PHE A 27 -9.43 10.50 -8.21
C PHE A 27 -9.54 10.59 -6.67
N ILE A 28 -10.76 10.78 -6.15
CA ILE A 28 -11.02 10.81 -4.70
C ILE A 28 -10.68 9.46 -4.05
N VAL A 29 -11.14 8.35 -4.62
CA VAL A 29 -10.88 6.99 -4.08
C VAL A 29 -9.38 6.69 -4.02
N SER A 30 -8.61 7.15 -5.01
CA SER A 30 -7.16 6.95 -5.04
C SER A 30 -6.43 7.63 -3.87
N SER A 31 -6.98 8.75 -3.38
CA SER A 31 -6.35 9.56 -2.33
C SER A 31 -6.44 8.91 -0.94
N GLU A 32 -7.55 8.24 -0.64
CA GLU A 32 -7.75 7.52 0.62
C GLU A 32 -6.79 6.33 0.76
N ASN A 33 -6.52 5.61 -0.34
CA ASN A 33 -5.61 4.48 -0.33
C ASN A 33 -4.17 4.88 0.02
N VAL A 34 -3.68 6.01 -0.52
CA VAL A 34 -2.35 6.55 -0.21
C VAL A 34 -2.22 6.88 1.27
N ARG A 35 -3.23 7.53 1.86
CA ARG A 35 -3.22 7.87 3.29
C ARG A 35 -3.16 6.62 4.17
N SER A 36 -3.95 5.60 3.85
CA SER A 36 -3.95 4.34 4.59
C SER A 36 -2.58 3.65 4.55
N GLN A 37 -1.98 3.53 3.37
CA GLN A 37 -0.64 2.93 3.23
C GLN A 37 0.44 3.73 3.96
N GLN A 38 0.37 5.06 3.91
CA GLN A 38 1.29 5.94 4.63
C GLN A 38 1.20 5.72 6.14
N GLN A 39 -0.01 5.62 6.70
CA GLN A 39 -0.19 5.36 8.13
C GLN A 39 0.39 4.01 8.53
N ILE A 40 0.15 2.95 7.73
CA ILE A 40 0.71 1.62 7.98
C ILE A 40 2.24 1.66 8.00
N ALA A 41 2.88 2.41 7.09
CA ALA A 41 4.34 2.56 7.07
C ALA A 41 4.87 3.24 8.35
N VAL A 42 4.18 4.29 8.82
CA VAL A 42 4.53 4.99 10.07
C VAL A 42 4.40 4.04 11.27
N ASP A 43 3.28 3.33 11.38
CA ASP A 43 3.02 2.41 12.48
C ASP A 43 4.02 1.24 12.49
N THR A 44 4.30 0.68 11.32
CA THR A 44 5.29 -0.41 11.15
C THR A 44 6.69 0.06 11.56
N HIS A 45 7.10 1.26 11.13
CA HIS A 45 8.38 1.82 11.54
C HIS A 45 8.46 1.99 13.06
N ALA A 46 7.40 2.49 13.71
CA ALA A 46 7.37 2.63 15.16
C ALA A 46 7.53 1.27 15.88
N ILE A 47 6.86 0.22 15.39
CA ILE A 47 7.00 -1.14 15.92
C ILE A 47 8.44 -1.65 15.76
N PHE A 48 9.05 -1.46 14.59
CA PHE A 48 10.43 -1.89 14.37
C PHE A 48 11.41 -1.18 15.30
N GLN A 49 11.26 0.14 15.51
CA GLN A 49 12.08 0.89 16.45
C GLN A 49 11.96 0.37 17.89
N GLN A 50 10.74 0.05 18.33
CA GLN A 50 10.47 -0.35 19.71
C GLN A 50 10.81 -1.80 20.02
N SER A 51 10.69 -2.70 19.04
CA SER A 51 10.72 -4.15 19.30
C SER A 51 11.80 -4.91 18.52
N CYS A 52 12.16 -4.45 17.31
CA CYS A 52 13.06 -5.20 16.44
C CYS A 52 14.49 -4.62 16.47
N ASN A 53 14.61 -3.30 16.46
CA ASN A 53 15.88 -2.59 16.34
C ASN A 53 16.79 -2.74 17.57
N ILE A 54 16.25 -3.17 18.71
CA ILE A 54 17.04 -3.51 19.89
C ILE A 54 18.09 -4.57 19.53
N CYS A 55 17.72 -5.55 18.69
CA CYS A 55 18.62 -6.62 18.27
C CYS A 55 19.06 -6.52 16.81
N HIS A 56 18.26 -5.92 15.93
CA HIS A 56 18.51 -5.80 14.49
C HIS A 56 18.89 -4.39 14.04
N GLY A 57 18.99 -3.43 14.97
CA GLY A 57 19.45 -2.07 14.69
C GLY A 57 20.98 -1.99 14.59
N PRO A 58 21.54 -0.78 14.36
CA PRO A 58 22.98 -0.58 14.11
C PRO A 58 23.90 -1.18 15.19
N ASP A 59 23.46 -1.14 16.44
CA ASP A 59 24.21 -1.63 17.61
C ASP A 59 23.72 -3.01 18.10
N GLY A 60 22.77 -3.61 17.39
CA GLY A 60 22.15 -4.87 17.78
C GLY A 60 23.03 -6.09 17.48
N ALA A 61 22.89 -7.14 18.30
CA ALA A 61 23.63 -8.39 18.16
C ALA A 61 23.37 -9.12 16.83
N TYR A 62 22.24 -8.83 16.17
CA TYR A 62 21.82 -9.42 14.90
C TYR A 62 21.74 -8.39 13.78
N LYS A 63 22.49 -7.28 13.85
CA LYS A 63 22.48 -6.21 12.85
C LYS A 63 22.72 -6.69 11.40
N GLU A 64 23.42 -7.80 11.19
CA GLU A 64 23.69 -8.35 9.84
C GLU A 64 22.64 -9.38 9.39
N SER A 65 21.90 -9.94 10.35
CA SER A 65 20.87 -10.96 10.14
C SER A 65 19.53 -10.26 10.12
N LEU A 66 18.90 -10.17 8.94
CA LEU A 66 17.60 -9.49 8.76
C LEU A 66 17.63 -7.99 9.12
N LEU A 67 18.00 -7.15 8.15
CA LEU A 67 18.05 -5.70 8.30
C LEU A 67 16.63 -5.12 8.32
N MET A 68 16.25 -4.41 9.38
CA MET A 68 14.94 -3.73 9.52
C MET A 68 14.87 -2.42 8.70
N GLU A 69 15.34 -2.47 7.46
CA GLU A 69 15.35 -1.37 6.50
C GLU A 69 14.50 -1.78 5.30
N HIS A 70 13.69 -0.84 4.78
CA HIS A 70 12.65 -1.13 3.80
C HIS A 70 13.18 -1.81 2.53
N ASN A 71 14.23 -1.25 1.92
CA ASN A 71 14.80 -1.80 0.69
C ASN A 71 15.48 -3.14 0.98
N ALA A 72 16.26 -3.23 2.06
CA ALA A 72 16.94 -4.46 2.42
C ALA A 72 15.97 -5.63 2.68
N LEU A 73 14.81 -5.36 3.30
CA LEU A 73 13.78 -6.38 3.53
C LEU A 73 13.21 -6.93 2.21
N ILE A 74 13.03 -6.08 1.20
CA ILE A 74 12.50 -6.47 -0.11
C ILE A 74 13.57 -7.17 -0.94
N GLU A 75 14.76 -6.56 -1.07
CA GLU A 75 15.85 -7.07 -1.90
C GLU A 75 16.37 -8.43 -1.43
N LYS A 76 16.39 -8.67 -0.12
CA LYS A 76 16.78 -9.97 0.45
C LYS A 76 15.64 -11.00 0.42
N GLY A 77 14.45 -10.63 -0.07
CA GLY A 77 13.27 -11.49 -0.12
C GLY A 77 12.66 -11.80 1.25
N SER A 78 13.09 -11.10 2.31
CA SER A 78 12.52 -11.25 3.65
C SER A 78 11.09 -10.75 3.73
N VAL A 79 10.75 -9.75 2.91
CA VAL A 79 9.40 -9.28 2.63
C VAL A 79 9.12 -9.43 1.14
N VAL A 80 8.01 -10.08 0.80
CA VAL A 80 7.49 -10.20 -0.56
C VAL A 80 6.21 -9.34 -0.64
N PRO A 81 6.26 -8.17 -1.30
CA PRO A 81 5.10 -7.29 -1.41
C PRO A 81 3.87 -8.00 -1.97
N GLY A 82 2.73 -7.85 -1.30
CA GLY A 82 1.47 -8.48 -1.70
C GLY A 82 1.36 -9.97 -1.40
N ASN A 83 2.40 -10.62 -0.87
CA ASN A 83 2.37 -12.05 -0.53
C ASN A 83 3.03 -12.32 0.86
N PRO A 84 2.27 -12.16 1.96
CA PRO A 84 2.81 -12.39 3.30
C PRO A 84 3.24 -13.84 3.51
N ASP A 85 2.52 -14.82 2.95
CA ASP A 85 2.86 -16.24 3.09
C ASP A 85 4.16 -16.63 2.38
N ALA A 86 4.60 -15.87 1.38
CA ALA A 86 5.92 -16.02 0.79
C ALA A 86 7.01 -15.34 1.63
N SER A 87 6.67 -14.35 2.45
CA SER A 87 7.61 -13.52 3.21
C SER A 87 8.21 -14.27 4.39
N GLU A 88 9.53 -14.21 4.50
CA GLU A 88 10.28 -14.85 5.58
C GLU A 88 10.04 -14.17 6.94
N LEU A 89 9.99 -12.83 6.95
CA LEU A 89 9.66 -12.03 8.14
C LEU A 89 8.29 -12.43 8.71
N TYR A 90 7.27 -12.58 7.86
CA TYR A 90 5.93 -12.97 8.31
C TYR A 90 5.94 -14.35 8.97
N LYS A 91 6.60 -15.34 8.36
CA LYS A 91 6.72 -16.70 8.91
C LYS A 91 7.36 -16.71 10.30
N ARG A 92 8.39 -15.88 10.54
CA ARG A 92 9.02 -15.75 11.86
C ARG A 92 8.10 -15.14 12.92
N LEU A 93 7.21 -14.24 12.52
CA LEU A 93 6.27 -13.60 13.45
C LEU A 93 5.15 -14.55 13.89
N ILE A 94 4.65 -15.39 12.98
CA ILE A 94 3.51 -16.28 13.25
C ILE A 94 3.90 -17.66 13.77
N THR A 95 5.19 -18.03 13.73
CA THR A 95 5.64 -19.34 14.22
C THR A 95 5.59 -19.43 15.76
N THR A 96 5.22 -20.62 16.25
CA THR A 96 5.27 -20.97 17.68
C THR A 96 6.62 -21.54 18.11
N GLU A 97 7.50 -21.84 17.16
CA GLU A 97 8.83 -22.41 17.40
C GLU A 97 9.83 -21.34 17.86
N THR A 98 10.17 -21.30 19.14
CA THR A 98 11.06 -20.29 19.74
C THR A 98 12.44 -20.23 19.08
N ALA A 99 12.97 -21.35 18.60
CA ALA A 99 14.30 -21.40 17.96
C ALA A 99 14.35 -20.74 16.56
N LYS A 100 13.20 -20.44 15.96
CA LYS A 100 13.07 -19.84 14.62
C LYS A 100 12.60 -18.37 14.65
N ARG A 101 12.30 -17.85 15.84
CA ARG A 101 11.89 -16.46 16.06
C ARG A 101 13.12 -15.61 16.30
#